data_AF-A0A1C6L0D2-F1
#
_entry.id   AF-A0A1C6L0D2-F1
#
_cell.length_a   1.000
_cell.length_b   1.000
_cell.length_c   1.000
_cell.angle_alpha   90.00
_cell.angle_beta   90.00
_cell.angle_gamma   90.00
#
_symmetry.space_group_name_H-M   'P 1'
#
loop_
_entity.id
_entity.type
_entity.pdbx_description
1 polymer ?
#
loop_
_entity_poly.entity_id
_entity_poly.type
_entity_poly.pdbx_seq_one_letter_code
_entity_poly.pdbx_strand_id
1 'polypeptide(L)'
;MQNKCKKFRLWSILLLVMLMAAGFTCHSTSRDVQAATKNGFRTVKGKTYYYKNGKKVKGWLTLNGKKYYFNKSTGVQVKGWVKDKKGRKRYFTSKAGVMVTGWLSNSKGQRRYFAPSTGYMKKKWLKLGGKTYYLYAKSGVAATGFVKDSKGNIRYFSKTGIMATGWLTSSSGVKRYFDTTSKTATNGIMAVGFKTINNVTYYFYSGSGAMATGWVENTDKGTKYYFDPTTGAMYTGTQTIDGVTYTFSSTGVCQGEKKDDPSPNGNTGNKTIKNYLAGALLPVGKALYVWGGGWNDSTRKGLSDTMTSWYNKWSANPSSYDYNNYRDLSTSNRAKGFDCSGFVGWSAYQVMQTQSGVGYGYTVVSGEIGSYYKGKGWGSIVNQSYLSQNGWELKPGDIGYNDGHTWIVLGQCSDKSVVIIHSTPQAGVQISGTTTPTGSYSSEAAALAKKYMSLYSGYSIFNYHPSVGNYIRNGNYLRWNGDTLSDPDGYYNMTADQILYDLFGK
;
A
#
# COMPACT_ATOMS: atom_id res chain seq x y z
N MET A 1 18.65 -4.26 -60.73
CA MET A 1 18.38 -2.87 -61.17
C MET A 1 19.08 -1.93 -60.18
N GLN A 2 19.86 -0.90 -60.54
CA GLN A 2 19.58 0.28 -61.39
C GLN A 2 18.43 1.15 -60.80
N ASN A 3 18.54 2.48 -60.65
CA ASN A 3 19.52 3.44 -61.23
C ASN A 3 20.00 4.56 -60.29
N LYS A 4 21.15 5.17 -60.63
CA LYS A 4 21.63 6.48 -60.14
C LYS A 4 21.17 7.60 -61.09
N CYS A 5 20.96 8.83 -60.62
CA CYS A 5 21.23 10.14 -61.29
C CYS A 5 20.51 11.28 -60.52
N LYS A 6 20.90 12.57 -60.58
CA LYS A 6 22.17 13.23 -60.96
C LYS A 6 22.22 14.60 -60.25
N LYS A 7 23.40 15.21 -60.11
CA LYS A 7 23.54 16.63 -59.71
C LYS A 7 23.29 17.54 -60.92
N PHE A 8 22.84 18.76 -60.68
CA PHE A 8 23.05 19.88 -61.60
C PHE A 8 23.60 21.11 -60.87
N ARG A 9 24.48 21.84 -61.56
CA ARG A 9 24.96 23.19 -61.27
C ARG A 9 24.84 23.94 -62.58
N LEU A 10 24.43 25.19 -62.56
CA LEU A 10 24.80 26.15 -63.61
C LEU A 10 25.19 27.48 -62.96
N TRP A 11 26.02 28.23 -63.67
CA TRP A 11 26.38 29.63 -63.40
C TRP A 11 25.81 30.49 -64.53
N SER A 12 25.60 31.77 -64.27
CA SER A 12 25.43 32.81 -65.30
C SER A 12 26.38 33.96 -65.01
N ILE A 13 26.98 34.53 -66.06
CA ILE A 13 28.01 35.57 -66.03
C ILE A 13 27.62 36.68 -66.99
N LEU A 14 27.80 37.94 -66.58
CA LEU A 14 28.19 39.13 -67.38
C LEU A 14 28.40 40.27 -66.37
N LEU A 15 29.49 41.05 -66.27
CA LEU A 15 30.56 41.51 -67.17
C LEU A 15 30.23 42.78 -67.99
N LEU A 16 30.91 43.89 -67.66
CA LEU A 16 31.22 45.00 -68.56
C LEU A 16 32.55 45.67 -68.15
N VAL A 17 33.21 46.33 -69.11
CA VAL A 17 34.65 46.69 -69.19
C VAL A 17 34.73 48.02 -70.00
N MET A 18 35.69 48.95 -69.88
CA MET A 18 37.06 48.92 -69.32
C MET A 18 37.26 49.98 -68.19
N LEU A 19 38.19 50.97 -68.11
CA LEU A 19 39.29 51.51 -68.94
C LEU A 19 40.30 52.25 -68.00
N MET A 20 41.53 52.55 -68.46
CA MET A 20 42.52 53.40 -67.77
C MET A 20 43.11 54.45 -68.73
N ALA A 21 43.42 55.65 -68.21
CA ALA A 21 44.34 56.62 -68.81
C ALA A 21 44.98 57.48 -67.71
N ALA A 22 46.14 58.09 -67.98
CA ALA A 22 46.94 58.84 -67.00
C ALA A 22 46.92 60.36 -67.25
N GLY A 23 47.33 61.15 -66.25
CA GLY A 23 47.55 62.59 -66.40
C GLY A 23 47.57 63.34 -65.07
N PHE A 24 48.70 63.96 -64.73
CA PHE A 24 48.81 64.90 -63.60
C PHE A 24 48.61 66.34 -64.10
N THR A 25 47.84 67.14 -63.36
CA THR A 25 48.23 68.52 -63.02
C THR A 25 47.53 68.95 -61.74
N CYS A 26 48.22 69.70 -60.88
CA CYS A 26 47.63 70.33 -59.70
C CYS A 26 47.16 71.74 -60.06
N HIS A 27 45.94 72.12 -59.67
CA HIS A 27 45.54 73.52 -59.48
C HIS A 27 44.73 73.62 -58.19
N SER A 28 45.40 74.05 -57.11
CA SER A 28 44.81 74.16 -55.78
C SER A 28 44.01 75.45 -55.64
N THR A 29 42.68 75.36 -55.67
CA THR A 29 41.80 76.41 -55.15
C THR A 29 41.35 76.05 -53.73
N SER A 30 41.65 76.91 -52.77
CA SER A 30 41.27 76.73 -51.38
C SER A 30 39.78 76.99 -51.17
N ARG A 31 38.95 75.96 -51.29
CA ARG A 31 37.59 75.97 -50.75
C ARG A 31 37.59 75.46 -49.32
N ASP A 32 36.97 76.19 -48.41
CA ASP A 32 36.81 75.80 -47.01
C ASP A 32 36.04 74.49 -46.87
N VAL A 33 36.78 73.39 -46.68
CA VAL A 33 36.20 72.10 -46.33
C VAL A 33 35.77 72.15 -44.87
N GLN A 34 34.59 72.74 -44.62
CA GLN A 34 33.90 72.66 -43.34
C GLN A 34 33.68 71.17 -43.02
N ALA A 35 34.54 70.61 -42.18
CA ALA A 35 34.77 69.18 -42.11
C ALA A 35 33.49 68.41 -41.72
N ALA A 36 32.87 67.74 -42.69
CA ALA A 36 31.65 66.96 -42.51
C ALA A 36 31.85 65.95 -41.36
N THR A 37 31.27 66.23 -40.20
CA THR A 37 31.63 65.57 -38.92
C THR A 37 31.01 64.18 -38.80
N LYS A 38 31.53 63.25 -39.60
CA LYS A 38 31.01 61.89 -39.81
C LYS A 38 30.80 61.14 -38.49
N ASN A 39 29.53 61.02 -38.10
CA ASN A 39 29.09 60.26 -36.94
C ASN A 39 29.37 58.77 -37.15
N GLY A 40 29.90 58.09 -36.13
CA GLY A 40 30.14 56.64 -36.23
C GLY A 40 31.22 56.08 -35.31
N PHE A 41 31.44 54.76 -35.44
CA PHE A 41 32.52 54.05 -34.76
C PHE A 41 33.85 54.27 -35.49
N ARG A 42 34.92 54.56 -34.73
CA ARG A 42 36.30 54.65 -35.25
C ARG A 42 37.26 53.92 -34.31
N THR A 43 38.09 53.04 -34.85
CA THR A 43 39.18 52.39 -34.09
C THR A 43 40.48 53.17 -34.32
N VAL A 44 41.19 53.48 -33.23
CA VAL A 44 42.46 54.23 -33.24
C VAL A 44 43.42 53.55 -32.26
N LYS A 45 44.62 53.17 -32.71
CA LYS A 45 45.63 52.42 -31.92
C LYS A 45 44.99 51.27 -31.09
N GLY A 46 44.26 50.40 -31.79
CA GLY A 46 43.55 49.23 -31.23
C GLY A 46 42.29 49.53 -30.40
N LYS A 47 42.01 50.79 -30.05
CA LYS A 47 40.88 51.18 -29.18
C LYS A 47 39.72 51.72 -30.01
N THR A 48 38.52 51.16 -29.85
CA THR A 48 37.30 51.64 -30.52
C THR A 48 36.67 52.80 -29.75
N TYR A 49 36.23 53.82 -30.47
CA TYR A 49 35.51 55.00 -30.00
C TYR A 49 34.23 55.18 -30.83
N TYR A 50 33.27 55.96 -30.34
CA TYR A 50 32.21 56.52 -31.18
C TYR A 50 32.31 58.04 -31.19
N TYR A 51 32.21 58.63 -32.37
CA TYR A 51 32.25 60.08 -32.59
C TYR A 51 30.83 60.58 -32.88
N LYS A 52 30.41 61.64 -32.19
CA LYS A 52 29.20 62.41 -32.51
C LYS A 52 29.60 63.88 -32.71
N ASN A 53 29.29 64.46 -33.88
CA ASN A 53 29.60 65.84 -34.27
C ASN A 53 31.09 66.18 -33.97
N GLY A 54 32.01 65.33 -34.42
CA GLY A 54 33.45 65.46 -34.21
C GLY A 54 33.97 65.13 -32.80
N LYS A 55 33.10 65.05 -31.78
CA LYS A 55 33.49 64.82 -30.38
C LYS A 55 33.34 63.34 -29.98
N LYS A 56 34.25 62.82 -29.16
CA LYS A 56 34.18 61.44 -28.62
C LYS A 56 33.04 61.30 -27.62
N VAL A 57 32.14 60.35 -27.84
CA VAL A 57 31.07 60.01 -26.90
C VAL A 57 31.64 59.32 -25.65
N LYS A 58 31.07 59.67 -24.49
CA LYS A 58 31.42 59.18 -23.16
C LYS A 58 30.14 58.75 -22.44
N GLY A 59 30.18 57.67 -21.65
CA GLY A 59 29.00 57.14 -20.97
C GLY A 59 28.11 56.26 -21.86
N TRP A 60 26.80 56.36 -21.69
CA TRP A 60 25.83 55.54 -22.43
C TRP A 60 25.53 56.09 -23.82
N LEU A 61 25.36 55.19 -24.79
CA LEU A 61 24.89 55.51 -26.13
C LEU A 61 23.87 54.45 -26.57
N THR A 62 22.78 54.87 -27.20
CA THR A 62 21.82 53.96 -27.85
C THR A 62 21.82 54.24 -29.35
N LEU A 63 21.99 53.19 -30.17
CA LEU A 63 21.90 53.26 -31.63
C LEU A 63 21.02 52.10 -32.10
N ASN A 64 19.95 52.36 -32.83
CA ASN A 64 19.04 51.36 -33.40
C ASN A 64 18.64 50.29 -32.36
N GLY A 65 18.13 50.75 -31.20
CA GLY A 65 17.76 49.93 -30.03
C GLY A 65 18.94 49.35 -29.23
N LYS A 66 20.14 49.22 -29.81
CA LYS A 66 21.31 48.61 -29.17
C LYS A 66 22.00 49.61 -28.25
N LYS A 67 22.21 49.22 -26.98
CA LYS A 67 22.89 50.04 -25.96
C LYS A 67 24.38 49.71 -25.91
N TYR A 68 25.21 50.74 -25.88
CA TYR A 68 26.67 50.69 -25.79
C TYR A 68 27.13 51.54 -24.58
N TYR A 69 28.33 51.29 -24.09
CA TYR A 69 28.94 52.11 -23.04
C TYR A 69 30.39 52.46 -23.39
N PHE A 70 30.77 53.71 -23.13
CA PHE A 70 32.10 54.26 -23.37
C PHE A 70 32.65 54.79 -22.03
N ASN A 71 33.93 54.52 -21.77
CA ASN A 71 34.62 54.93 -20.54
C ASN A 71 34.48 56.47 -20.35
N LYS A 72 33.99 56.91 -19.17
CA LYS A 72 33.71 58.33 -18.92
C LYS A 72 34.95 59.23 -19.02
N SER A 73 36.12 58.73 -18.64
CA SER A 73 37.38 59.48 -18.71
C SER A 73 37.93 59.49 -20.14
N THR A 74 38.08 58.31 -20.75
CA THR A 74 38.86 58.15 -22.01
C THR A 74 38.04 58.08 -23.29
N GLY A 75 36.73 57.84 -23.21
CA GLY A 75 35.85 57.61 -24.37
C GLY A 75 35.99 56.24 -25.05
N VAL A 76 36.84 55.33 -24.53
CA VAL A 76 37.04 53.99 -25.11
C VAL A 76 35.79 53.12 -24.93
N GLN A 77 35.37 52.42 -25.99
CA GLN A 77 34.24 51.50 -25.97
C GLN A 77 34.49 50.34 -25.00
N VAL A 78 33.51 50.05 -24.15
CA VAL A 78 33.52 48.90 -23.25
C VAL A 78 33.08 47.63 -23.99
N LYS A 79 33.85 46.56 -23.79
CA LYS A 79 33.59 45.20 -24.27
C LYS A 79 33.86 44.22 -23.12
N GLY A 80 33.21 43.05 -23.13
CA GLY A 80 33.38 42.04 -22.08
C GLY A 80 32.62 42.34 -20.78
N TRP A 81 33.13 41.84 -19.66
CA TRP A 81 32.51 41.97 -18.34
C TRP A 81 32.87 43.30 -17.66
N VAL A 82 31.88 43.97 -17.07
CA VAL A 82 32.09 45.14 -16.19
C VAL A 82 31.37 44.94 -14.87
N LYS A 83 32.05 45.28 -13.76
CA LYS A 83 31.54 45.33 -12.38
C LYS A 83 31.38 46.80 -11.98
N ASP A 84 30.23 47.19 -11.41
CA ASP A 84 30.04 48.54 -10.85
C ASP A 84 30.53 48.65 -9.39
N LYS A 85 30.53 49.86 -8.81
CA LYS A 85 30.92 50.09 -7.40
C LYS A 85 30.11 49.25 -6.40
N LYS A 86 28.87 48.87 -6.72
CA LYS A 86 28.00 48.00 -5.90
C LYS A 86 28.13 46.51 -6.25
N GLY A 87 29.19 46.11 -6.97
CA GLY A 87 29.49 44.72 -7.33
C GLY A 87 28.59 44.10 -8.40
N ARG A 88 27.65 44.86 -8.98
CA ARG A 88 26.71 44.37 -10.00
C ARG A 88 27.44 44.23 -11.33
N LYS A 89 27.25 43.09 -12.01
CA LYS A 89 27.93 42.79 -13.28
C LYS A 89 27.03 43.07 -14.48
N ARG A 90 27.57 43.69 -15.53
CA ARG A 90 27.02 43.71 -16.90
C ARG A 90 27.99 42.98 -17.85
N TYR A 91 27.50 42.58 -19.01
CA TYR A 91 28.33 42.06 -20.09
C TYR A 91 28.02 42.79 -21.40
N PHE A 92 29.07 43.10 -22.16
CA PHE A 92 29.02 43.72 -23.47
C PHE A 92 29.67 42.76 -24.48
N THR A 93 29.06 42.55 -25.65
CA THR A 93 29.53 41.54 -26.61
C THR A 93 30.98 41.79 -27.06
N SER A 94 31.82 40.75 -27.07
CA SER A 94 33.26 40.86 -27.37
C SER A 94 33.55 41.44 -28.77
N LYS A 95 32.73 41.11 -29.77
CA LYS A 95 32.85 41.68 -31.13
C LYS A 95 32.39 43.15 -31.16
N ALA A 96 31.10 43.40 -30.90
CA ALA A 96 30.45 44.69 -31.19
C ALA A 96 30.32 45.67 -30.00
N GLY A 97 30.55 45.24 -28.76
CA GLY A 97 30.38 46.08 -27.56
C GLY A 97 28.92 46.40 -27.21
N VAL A 98 27.96 45.60 -27.70
CA VAL A 98 26.53 45.75 -27.39
C VAL A 98 26.25 45.20 -25.98
N MET A 99 25.59 45.96 -25.13
CA MET A 99 25.16 45.53 -23.80
C MET A 99 24.16 44.37 -23.93
N VAL A 100 24.42 43.25 -23.26
CA VAL A 100 23.54 42.08 -23.28
C VAL A 100 22.38 42.24 -22.32
N THR A 101 21.21 41.81 -22.79
CA THR A 101 19.94 41.67 -22.07
C THR A 101 19.36 40.28 -22.34
N GLY A 102 18.44 39.81 -21.49
CA GLY A 102 17.85 38.48 -21.64
C GLY A 102 18.83 37.35 -21.30
N TRP A 103 18.65 36.20 -21.95
CA TRP A 103 19.51 35.02 -21.75
C TRP A 103 20.76 35.06 -22.65
N LEU A 104 21.91 34.69 -22.08
CA LEU A 104 23.17 34.51 -22.80
C LEU A 104 23.80 33.16 -22.44
N SER A 105 24.11 32.36 -23.46
CA SER A 105 25.00 31.19 -23.35
C SER A 105 26.46 31.62 -23.64
N ASN A 106 27.44 30.97 -23.00
CA ASN A 106 28.83 30.98 -23.48
C ASN A 106 29.15 29.68 -24.23
N SER A 107 30.36 29.58 -24.80
CA SER A 107 30.84 28.38 -25.51
C SER A 107 30.89 27.10 -24.67
N LYS A 108 30.85 27.22 -23.33
CA LYS A 108 30.75 26.08 -22.39
C LYS A 108 29.30 25.78 -21.98
N GLY A 109 28.31 26.20 -22.79
CA GLY A 109 26.88 26.04 -22.53
C GLY A 109 26.30 26.84 -21.34
N GLN A 110 27.14 27.54 -20.56
CA GLN A 110 26.72 28.16 -19.31
C GLN A 110 25.80 29.36 -19.54
N ARG A 111 24.51 29.20 -19.22
CA ARG A 111 23.50 30.24 -19.38
C ARG A 111 23.45 31.20 -18.20
N ARG A 112 23.33 32.50 -18.49
CA ARG A 112 23.18 33.61 -17.53
C ARG A 112 22.07 34.53 -18.00
N TYR A 113 21.35 35.18 -17.08
CA TYR A 113 20.28 36.13 -17.42
C TYR A 113 20.63 37.56 -17.01
N PHE A 114 20.39 38.52 -17.90
CA PHE A 114 20.64 39.94 -17.73
C PHE A 114 19.32 40.72 -17.82
N ALA A 115 19.02 41.53 -16.80
CA ALA A 115 17.73 42.22 -16.68
C ALA A 115 17.46 43.17 -17.88
N PRO A 116 16.34 43.06 -18.62
CA PRO A 116 16.12 43.80 -19.87
C PRO A 116 16.28 45.32 -19.78
N SER A 117 15.76 45.93 -18.70
CA SER A 117 15.86 47.39 -18.49
C SER A 117 17.29 47.89 -18.22
N THR A 118 18.12 47.07 -17.57
CA THR A 118 19.38 47.53 -16.94
C THR A 118 20.63 46.71 -17.30
N GLY A 119 20.53 45.64 -18.09
CA GLY A 119 21.66 44.79 -18.46
C GLY A 119 22.46 44.19 -17.29
N TYR A 120 21.94 44.23 -16.06
CA TYR A 120 22.59 43.65 -14.89
C TYR A 120 22.29 42.16 -14.81
N MET A 121 23.35 41.36 -14.63
CA MET A 121 23.27 39.92 -14.42
C MET A 121 22.49 39.61 -13.13
N LYS A 122 21.39 38.86 -13.25
CA LYS A 122 20.62 38.37 -12.11
C LYS A 122 21.38 37.24 -11.36
N LYS A 123 20.98 36.99 -10.12
CA LYS A 123 21.56 36.02 -9.17
C LYS A 123 20.45 35.51 -8.23
N LYS A 124 20.68 34.37 -7.58
CA LYS A 124 19.71 33.63 -6.75
C LYS A 124 18.45 33.29 -7.57
N TRP A 125 17.29 33.19 -6.92
CA TRP A 125 16.01 32.88 -7.54
C TRP A 125 15.57 33.92 -8.58
N LEU A 126 14.96 33.44 -9.66
CA LEU A 126 14.49 34.23 -10.79
C LEU A 126 13.21 33.60 -11.35
N LYS A 127 12.09 34.32 -11.33
CA LYS A 127 10.82 33.91 -11.98
C LYS A 127 10.65 34.71 -13.27
N LEU A 128 10.32 34.05 -14.38
CA LEU A 128 10.13 34.63 -15.72
C LEU A 128 9.04 33.85 -16.46
N GLY A 129 7.92 34.50 -16.83
CA GLY A 129 6.85 33.84 -17.61
C GLY A 129 6.36 32.55 -16.97
N GLY A 130 5.93 32.62 -15.71
CA GLY A 130 5.58 31.45 -14.86
C GLY A 130 6.78 30.64 -14.35
N LYS A 131 7.80 30.42 -15.20
CA LYS A 131 8.93 29.52 -14.96
C LYS A 131 9.91 30.03 -13.90
N THR A 132 10.39 29.14 -13.05
CA THR A 132 11.35 29.42 -11.97
C THR A 132 12.74 28.90 -12.34
N TYR A 133 13.77 29.70 -12.04
CA TYR A 133 15.19 29.44 -12.29
C TYR A 133 16.00 29.78 -11.03
N TYR A 134 17.12 29.09 -10.80
CA TYR A 134 18.12 29.48 -9.82
C TYR A 134 19.44 29.85 -10.51
N LEU A 135 20.01 31.02 -10.18
CA LEU A 135 21.28 31.50 -10.71
C LEU A 135 22.34 31.56 -9.60
N TYR A 136 23.41 30.76 -9.71
CA TYR A 136 24.43 30.63 -8.66
C TYR A 136 25.01 31.99 -8.21
N ALA A 137 24.99 32.26 -6.91
CA ALA A 137 25.31 33.59 -6.36
C ALA A 137 26.74 34.07 -6.67
N LYS A 138 27.72 33.17 -6.85
CA LYS A 138 29.10 33.52 -7.26
C LYS A 138 29.17 33.87 -8.76
N SER A 139 28.67 33.00 -9.64
CA SER A 139 28.94 33.00 -11.10
C SER A 139 27.83 33.55 -11.99
N GLY A 140 26.59 33.66 -11.49
CA GLY A 140 25.38 34.01 -12.24
C GLY A 140 24.89 32.94 -13.22
N VAL A 141 25.52 31.75 -13.23
CA VAL A 141 25.14 30.62 -14.09
C VAL A 141 23.85 29.99 -13.60
N ALA A 142 22.96 29.60 -14.51
CA ALA A 142 21.75 28.85 -14.18
C ALA A 142 22.06 27.43 -13.70
N ALA A 143 21.36 27.00 -12.67
CA ALA A 143 21.33 25.60 -12.24
C ALA A 143 20.74 24.69 -13.34
N THR A 144 21.25 23.48 -13.42
CA THR A 144 20.82 22.39 -14.31
C THR A 144 21.13 21.05 -13.61
N GLY A 145 20.29 20.04 -13.76
CA GLY A 145 20.38 18.79 -13.01
C GLY A 145 19.87 18.94 -11.57
N PHE A 146 20.25 18.00 -10.70
CA PHE A 146 19.96 18.06 -9.27
C PHE A 146 20.86 19.09 -8.56
N VAL A 147 20.27 19.85 -7.66
CA VAL A 147 20.95 20.81 -6.78
C VAL A 147 20.45 20.62 -5.35
N LYS A 148 21.38 20.40 -4.42
CA LYS A 148 21.13 20.39 -2.98
C LYS A 148 21.41 21.80 -2.42
N ASP A 149 20.51 22.35 -1.62
CA ASP A 149 20.74 23.62 -0.93
C ASP A 149 21.40 23.45 0.45
N SER A 150 21.72 24.55 1.13
CA SER A 150 22.40 24.54 2.43
C SER A 150 21.53 24.08 3.60
N LYS A 151 20.23 23.81 3.39
CA LYS A 151 19.34 23.13 4.33
C LYS A 151 19.15 21.65 3.99
N GLY A 152 19.85 21.16 2.96
CA GLY A 152 19.77 19.79 2.47
C GLY A 152 18.67 19.54 1.45
N ASN A 153 17.84 20.53 1.09
CA ASN A 153 16.73 20.32 0.16
C ASN A 153 17.26 20.03 -1.25
N ILE A 154 16.82 18.94 -1.86
CA ILE A 154 17.18 18.57 -3.23
C ILE A 154 16.11 19.09 -4.20
N ARG A 155 16.56 19.66 -5.33
CA ARG A 155 15.71 20.33 -6.33
C ARG A 155 16.26 20.00 -7.72
N TYR A 156 15.40 19.74 -8.70
CA TYR A 156 15.85 19.46 -10.08
C TYR A 156 15.58 20.65 -11.01
N PHE A 157 16.53 20.92 -11.91
CA PHE A 157 16.42 21.92 -12.97
C PHE A 157 16.69 21.25 -14.32
N SER A 158 15.88 21.55 -15.34
CA SER A 158 16.04 21.01 -16.70
C SER A 158 17.39 21.39 -17.35
N LYS A 159 17.71 20.81 -18.50
CA LYS A 159 18.83 21.28 -19.37
C LYS A 159 18.69 22.77 -19.76
N THR A 160 17.48 23.32 -19.71
CA THR A 160 17.17 24.75 -19.91
C THR A 160 17.02 25.55 -18.61
N GLY A 161 17.40 24.96 -17.47
CA GLY A 161 17.45 25.59 -16.14
C GLY A 161 16.09 25.89 -15.50
N ILE A 162 15.01 25.34 -16.05
CA ILE A 162 13.66 25.47 -15.49
C ILE A 162 13.53 24.47 -14.34
N MET A 163 13.14 24.95 -13.15
CA MET A 163 12.89 24.12 -11.98
C MET A 163 11.72 23.15 -12.24
N ALA A 164 11.86 21.88 -11.83
CA ALA A 164 10.78 20.91 -11.87
C ALA A 164 9.81 21.07 -10.68
N THR A 165 8.55 20.74 -10.94
CA THR A 165 7.41 20.72 -10.01
C THR A 165 6.42 19.68 -10.50
N GLY A 166 5.78 18.94 -9.61
CA GLY A 166 4.97 17.77 -9.95
C GLY A 166 5.82 16.54 -10.25
N TRP A 167 5.27 15.60 -11.00
CA TRP A 167 5.95 14.37 -11.42
C TRP A 167 7.03 14.63 -12.47
N LEU A 168 8.15 13.90 -12.35
CA LEU A 168 9.24 13.86 -13.31
C LEU A 168 9.70 12.42 -13.51
N THR A 169 9.63 11.94 -14.74
CA THR A 169 10.18 10.63 -15.15
C THR A 169 11.53 10.84 -15.81
N SER A 170 12.54 10.05 -15.42
CA SER A 170 13.84 10.03 -16.12
C SER A 170 13.77 9.24 -17.43
N SER A 171 14.80 9.35 -18.28
CA SER A 171 14.93 8.52 -19.49
C SER A 171 15.10 7.03 -19.20
N SER A 172 15.39 6.64 -17.95
CA SER A 172 15.42 5.27 -17.46
C SER A 172 14.16 4.89 -16.66
N GLY A 173 13.03 5.53 -16.94
CA GLY A 173 11.72 5.22 -16.32
C GLY A 173 11.54 5.65 -14.86
N VAL A 174 12.62 5.97 -14.14
CA VAL A 174 12.55 6.31 -12.70
C VAL A 174 11.71 7.58 -12.47
N LYS A 175 10.51 7.40 -11.89
CA LYS A 175 9.59 8.46 -11.46
C LYS A 175 10.08 9.12 -10.16
N ARG A 176 9.88 10.43 -10.06
CA ARG A 176 10.12 11.28 -8.88
C ARG A 176 9.02 12.32 -8.77
N TYR A 177 8.75 12.82 -7.56
CA TYR A 177 7.87 13.96 -7.35
C TYR A 177 8.64 15.17 -6.79
N PHE A 178 8.28 16.37 -7.24
CA PHE A 178 8.78 17.64 -6.72
C PHE A 178 7.59 18.48 -6.24
N ASP A 179 7.62 18.97 -5.01
CA ASP A 179 6.48 19.63 -4.38
C ASP A 179 5.93 20.82 -5.20
N THR A 180 4.60 20.95 -5.25
CA THR A 180 3.91 21.96 -6.08
C THR A 180 3.44 23.18 -5.28
N THR A 181 3.69 23.20 -3.96
CA THR A 181 3.10 24.14 -2.99
C THR A 181 3.24 25.62 -3.37
N SER A 182 2.20 26.44 -3.18
CA SER A 182 2.28 27.90 -3.38
C SER A 182 3.28 28.61 -2.44
N LYS A 183 3.64 28.00 -1.31
CA LYS A 183 4.68 28.50 -0.39
C LYS A 183 6.06 28.40 -1.05
N THR A 184 6.71 29.55 -1.25
CA THR A 184 7.92 29.69 -2.08
C THR A 184 9.17 28.97 -1.54
N ALA A 185 9.23 28.67 -0.25
CA ALA A 185 10.33 27.90 0.36
C ALA A 185 10.28 26.41 -0.03
N THR A 186 9.08 25.82 -0.06
CA THR A 186 8.83 24.38 -0.24
C THR A 186 8.55 23.98 -1.68
N ASN A 187 8.07 24.89 -2.53
CA ASN A 187 7.82 24.64 -3.95
C ASN A 187 9.07 24.11 -4.67
N GLY A 188 9.00 22.95 -5.30
CA GLY A 188 10.05 22.31 -6.10
C GLY A 188 11.11 21.54 -5.30
N ILE A 189 10.84 21.19 -4.04
CA ILE A 189 11.67 20.24 -3.26
C ILE A 189 11.30 18.81 -3.67
N MET A 190 12.30 17.94 -3.84
CA MET A 190 12.12 16.53 -4.14
C MET A 190 11.46 15.79 -2.97
N ALA A 191 10.43 15.00 -3.24
CA ALA A 191 9.77 14.17 -2.22
C ALA A 191 10.70 13.04 -1.74
N VAL A 192 10.60 12.72 -0.45
CA VAL A 192 11.30 11.63 0.25
C VAL A 192 10.38 11.09 1.35
N GLY A 193 10.50 9.80 1.68
CA GLY A 193 9.60 9.11 2.60
C GLY A 193 8.18 8.93 2.04
N PHE A 194 7.22 8.71 2.94
CA PHE A 194 5.79 8.65 2.59
C PHE A 194 5.26 10.03 2.17
N LYS A 195 4.47 10.07 1.10
CA LYS A 195 3.86 11.29 0.56
C LYS A 195 2.52 10.97 -0.09
N THR A 196 1.45 11.58 0.41
CA THR A 196 0.13 11.55 -0.25
C THR A 196 0.06 12.65 -1.31
N ILE A 197 -0.36 12.29 -2.52
CA ILE A 197 -0.51 13.16 -3.70
C ILE A 197 -1.86 12.81 -4.33
N ASN A 198 -2.77 13.78 -4.42
CA ASN A 198 -4.14 13.58 -4.92
C ASN A 198 -4.85 12.37 -4.27
N ASN A 199 -4.83 12.29 -2.95
CA ASN A 199 -5.37 11.21 -2.11
C ASN A 199 -4.72 9.82 -2.26
N VAL A 200 -3.78 9.62 -3.19
CA VAL A 200 -2.98 8.39 -3.31
C VAL A 200 -1.68 8.54 -2.53
N THR A 201 -1.33 7.54 -1.71
CA THR A 201 -0.07 7.53 -0.95
C THR A 201 1.02 6.79 -1.72
N TYR A 202 2.21 7.40 -1.75
CA TYR A 202 3.42 6.89 -2.38
C TYR A 202 4.57 6.89 -1.38
N TYR A 203 5.63 6.12 -1.64
CA TYR A 203 6.91 6.22 -0.93
C TYR A 203 8.03 6.61 -1.90
N PHE A 204 8.96 7.46 -1.43
CA PHE A 204 10.12 7.91 -2.19
C PHE A 204 11.43 7.67 -1.42
N TYR A 205 12.37 6.92 -1.98
CA TYR A 205 13.62 6.58 -1.30
C TYR A 205 14.46 7.84 -0.96
N SER A 206 14.85 7.98 0.30
CA SER A 206 15.47 9.20 0.87
C SER A 206 16.72 9.67 0.13
N GLY A 207 17.61 8.74 -0.27
CA GLY A 207 18.85 9.07 -0.96
C GLY A 207 18.70 9.47 -2.44
N SER A 208 17.63 9.04 -3.12
CA SER A 208 17.51 9.12 -4.58
C SER A 208 16.26 9.87 -5.07
N GLY A 209 15.26 10.07 -4.21
CA GLY A 209 13.93 10.57 -4.55
C GLY A 209 13.15 9.71 -5.55
N ALA A 210 13.61 8.49 -5.82
CA ALA A 210 12.90 7.54 -6.68
C ALA A 210 11.64 7.04 -5.96
N MET A 211 10.52 7.04 -6.68
CA MET A 211 9.28 6.39 -6.24
C MET A 211 9.50 4.87 -6.09
N ALA A 212 8.98 4.27 -5.03
CA ALA A 212 9.02 2.82 -4.82
C ALA A 212 7.87 2.09 -5.55
N THR A 213 8.10 0.80 -5.78
CA THR A 213 7.23 -0.16 -6.48
C THR A 213 7.56 -1.57 -5.96
N GLY A 214 6.57 -2.45 -5.83
CA GLY A 214 6.71 -3.76 -5.18
C GLY A 214 6.82 -3.65 -3.66
N TRP A 215 7.48 -4.64 -3.05
CA TRP A 215 7.71 -4.69 -1.61
C TRP A 215 8.70 -3.61 -1.12
N VAL A 216 8.36 -2.97 -0.01
CA VAL A 216 9.24 -2.07 0.75
C VAL A 216 9.21 -2.48 2.21
N GLU A 217 10.38 -2.72 2.79
CA GLU A 217 10.54 -3.12 4.18
C GLU A 217 11.25 -2.03 5.00
N ASN A 218 10.77 -1.84 6.23
CA ASN A 218 11.41 -1.03 7.25
C ASN A 218 11.93 -1.97 8.34
N THR A 219 13.16 -2.44 8.17
CA THR A 219 13.84 -3.41 9.05
C THR A 219 13.84 -2.97 10.51
N ASP A 220 14.07 -1.68 10.76
CA ASP A 220 14.17 -1.07 12.09
C ASP A 220 12.85 -1.14 12.88
N LYS A 221 11.73 -1.44 12.19
CA LYS A 221 10.39 -1.56 12.76
C LYS A 221 9.69 -2.88 12.45
N GLY A 222 10.32 -3.77 11.68
CA GLY A 222 9.71 -5.00 11.16
C GLY A 222 8.48 -4.78 10.26
N THR A 223 8.23 -3.57 9.74
CA THR A 223 7.03 -3.28 8.94
C THR A 223 7.27 -3.41 7.44
N LYS A 224 6.37 -4.13 6.76
CA LYS A 224 6.35 -4.29 5.30
C LYS A 224 5.19 -3.54 4.68
N TYR A 225 5.41 -3.02 3.48
CA TYR A 225 4.45 -2.29 2.66
C TYR A 225 4.54 -2.83 1.22
N TYR A 226 3.45 -2.72 0.46
CA TYR A 226 3.47 -2.99 -0.98
C TYR A 226 2.99 -1.76 -1.76
N PHE A 227 3.66 -1.48 -2.87
CA PHE A 227 3.33 -0.39 -3.77
C PHE A 227 3.10 -0.94 -5.17
N ASP A 228 1.99 -0.57 -5.79
CA ASP A 228 1.60 -1.03 -7.12
C ASP A 228 2.75 -0.92 -8.15
N PRO A 229 3.16 -2.02 -8.81
CA PRO A 229 4.30 -2.01 -9.74
C PRO A 229 4.18 -1.03 -10.90
N THR A 230 2.96 -0.68 -11.34
CA THR A 230 2.71 0.19 -12.50
C THR A 230 2.61 1.66 -12.10
N THR A 231 1.86 1.95 -11.05
CA THR A 231 1.48 3.31 -10.63
C THR A 231 2.30 3.83 -9.46
N GLY A 232 2.75 2.96 -8.55
CA GLY A 232 3.38 3.30 -7.28
C GLY A 232 2.43 3.57 -6.11
N ALA A 233 1.12 3.32 -6.29
CA ALA A 233 0.13 3.50 -5.23
C ALA A 233 0.31 2.48 -4.10
N MET A 234 0.32 2.93 -2.85
CA MET A 234 0.39 2.06 -1.67
C MET A 234 -0.87 1.19 -1.55
N TYR A 235 -0.70 -0.12 -1.35
CA TYR A 235 -1.80 -1.06 -1.11
C TYR A 235 -2.34 -0.97 0.33
N THR A 236 -3.64 -1.16 0.49
CA THR A 236 -4.38 -1.24 1.76
C THR A 236 -5.50 -2.28 1.63
N GLY A 237 -6.00 -2.81 2.76
CA GLY A 237 -7.03 -3.86 2.77
C GLY A 237 -6.50 -5.22 2.29
N THR A 238 -7.40 -6.11 1.91
CA THR A 238 -7.05 -7.43 1.35
C THR A 238 -6.62 -7.29 -0.11
N GLN A 239 -5.45 -7.82 -0.47
CA GLN A 239 -4.88 -7.74 -1.82
C GLN A 239 -4.18 -9.04 -2.21
N THR A 240 -4.25 -9.45 -3.47
CA THR A 240 -3.51 -10.61 -4.00
C THR A 240 -2.23 -10.14 -4.70
N ILE A 241 -1.09 -10.70 -4.32
CA ILE A 241 0.25 -10.40 -4.83
C ILE A 241 0.89 -11.72 -5.21
N ASP A 242 1.29 -11.86 -6.48
CA ASP A 242 1.98 -13.06 -7.02
C ASP A 242 1.26 -14.39 -6.69
N GLY A 243 -0.08 -14.36 -6.65
CA GLY A 243 -0.96 -15.50 -6.32
C GLY A 243 -1.29 -15.67 -4.84
N VAL A 244 -0.53 -15.05 -3.93
CA VAL A 244 -0.76 -15.11 -2.48
C VAL A 244 -1.60 -13.92 -2.02
N THR A 245 -2.58 -14.14 -1.14
CA THR A 245 -3.42 -13.06 -0.61
C THR A 245 -2.88 -12.55 0.72
N TYR A 246 -2.71 -11.24 0.83
CA TYR A 246 -2.19 -10.52 2.00
C TYR A 246 -3.23 -9.53 2.53
N THR A 247 -3.16 -9.23 3.83
CA THR A 247 -3.99 -8.19 4.46
C THR A 247 -3.11 -7.01 4.85
N PHE A 248 -3.48 -5.80 4.44
CA PHE A 248 -2.79 -4.55 4.75
C PHE A 248 -3.68 -3.62 5.60
N SER A 249 -3.09 -2.93 6.57
CA SER A 249 -3.80 -1.93 7.38
C SER A 249 -4.29 -0.74 6.53
N SER A 250 -5.13 0.12 7.11
CA SER A 250 -5.48 1.44 6.54
C SER A 250 -4.26 2.37 6.36
N THR A 251 -3.15 2.08 7.04
CA THR A 251 -1.84 2.74 6.92
C THR A 251 -0.84 1.99 6.01
N GLY A 252 -1.29 0.95 5.31
CA GLY A 252 -0.52 0.17 4.34
C GLY A 252 0.49 -0.83 4.93
N VAL A 253 0.44 -1.08 6.24
CA VAL A 253 1.31 -2.06 6.90
C VAL A 253 0.76 -3.46 6.64
N CYS A 254 1.55 -4.32 6.01
CA CYS A 254 1.22 -5.73 5.83
C CYS A 254 1.08 -6.43 7.20
N GLN A 255 -0.05 -7.10 7.40
CA GLN A 255 -0.36 -7.92 8.58
C GLN A 255 0.01 -9.40 8.36
N GLY A 256 0.53 -9.73 7.18
CA GLY A 256 0.84 -11.10 6.76
C GLY A 256 -0.17 -11.65 5.75
N GLU A 257 -0.04 -12.95 5.49
CA GLU A 257 -0.89 -13.69 4.55
C GLU A 257 -2.28 -13.92 5.15
N LYS A 258 -3.32 -13.75 4.33
CA LYS A 258 -4.69 -14.14 4.67
C LYS A 258 -4.76 -15.66 4.70
N LYS A 259 -4.65 -16.23 5.90
CA LYS A 259 -5.01 -17.63 6.15
C LYS A 259 -6.54 -17.73 6.23
N ASP A 260 -7.12 -18.60 5.41
CA ASP A 260 -8.50 -19.00 5.57
C ASP A 260 -8.63 -20.00 6.72
N ASP A 261 -9.71 -19.88 7.50
CA ASP A 261 -10.03 -20.81 8.58
C ASP A 261 -10.15 -22.24 8.04
N PRO A 262 -9.67 -23.26 8.77
CA PRO A 262 -9.76 -24.64 8.31
C PRO A 262 -11.21 -25.08 8.08
N SER A 263 -11.38 -25.99 7.12
CA SER A 263 -12.62 -26.71 6.88
C SER A 263 -12.40 -28.18 7.23
N PRO A 264 -13.29 -28.82 8.00
CA PRO A 264 -13.17 -30.24 8.31
C PRO A 264 -13.50 -31.10 7.07
N ASN A 265 -12.76 -32.20 6.90
CA ASN A 265 -12.98 -33.18 5.84
C ASN A 265 -14.21 -34.06 6.15
N GLY A 266 -15.34 -33.82 5.46
CA GLY A 266 -16.51 -34.68 5.55
C GLY A 266 -17.65 -34.28 4.61
N ASN A 267 -18.53 -35.23 4.30
CA ASN A 267 -19.74 -35.06 3.52
C ASN A 267 -20.99 -35.15 4.43
N THR A 268 -21.52 -34.00 4.83
CA THR A 268 -22.66 -33.93 5.77
C THR A 268 -23.92 -34.54 5.16
N GLY A 269 -24.38 -35.68 5.69
CA GLY A 269 -25.63 -36.35 5.30
C GLY A 269 -25.51 -37.87 5.21
N ASN A 270 -24.29 -38.41 5.12
CA ASN A 270 -24.03 -39.84 5.28
C ASN A 270 -23.92 -40.19 6.77
N LYS A 271 -24.75 -41.13 7.25
CA LYS A 271 -24.90 -41.50 8.66
C LYS A 271 -23.68 -42.25 9.22
N THR A 272 -22.68 -41.47 9.60
CA THR A 272 -21.36 -41.91 10.03
C THR A 272 -20.80 -41.01 11.12
N ILE A 273 -19.95 -41.54 12.00
CA ILE A 273 -19.29 -40.77 13.08
C ILE A 273 -18.42 -39.64 12.50
N LYS A 274 -17.62 -39.91 11.46
CA LYS A 274 -16.81 -38.91 10.75
C LYS A 274 -17.62 -37.71 10.26
N ASN A 275 -18.71 -37.96 9.54
CA ASN A 275 -19.52 -36.88 8.97
C ASN A 275 -20.39 -36.15 10.00
N TYR A 276 -20.68 -36.77 11.15
CA TYR A 276 -21.24 -36.09 12.32
C TYR A 276 -20.25 -35.08 12.92
N LEU A 277 -19.01 -35.51 13.18
CA LEU A 277 -17.96 -34.65 13.73
C LEU A 277 -17.56 -33.54 12.76
N ALA A 278 -17.40 -33.84 11.47
CA ALA A 278 -17.15 -32.83 10.45
C ALA A 278 -18.29 -31.79 10.36
N GLY A 279 -19.55 -32.23 10.43
CA GLY A 279 -20.72 -31.33 10.48
C GLY A 279 -20.73 -30.45 11.73
N ALA A 280 -20.42 -31.02 12.90
CA ALA A 280 -20.30 -30.30 14.17
C ALA A 280 -19.13 -29.30 14.22
N LEU A 281 -18.08 -29.52 13.43
CA LEU A 281 -16.92 -28.62 13.33
C LEU A 281 -17.16 -27.40 12.41
N LEU A 282 -18.14 -27.42 11.51
CA LEU A 282 -18.46 -26.29 10.62
C LEU A 282 -18.65 -24.92 11.33
N PRO A 283 -19.39 -24.81 12.45
CA PRO A 283 -19.54 -23.54 13.18
C PRO A 283 -18.33 -23.11 14.04
N VAL A 284 -17.32 -23.97 14.21
CA VAL A 284 -16.13 -23.63 15.02
C VAL A 284 -15.44 -22.39 14.44
N GLY A 285 -15.17 -21.41 15.30
CA GLY A 285 -14.55 -20.14 14.88
C GLY A 285 -15.41 -19.28 13.95
N LYS A 286 -16.68 -19.63 13.71
CA LYS A 286 -17.54 -19.03 12.67
C LYS A 286 -18.97 -18.71 13.15
N ALA A 287 -19.36 -19.15 14.35
CA ALA A 287 -20.63 -18.81 14.98
C ALA A 287 -20.44 -18.42 16.46
N LEU A 288 -21.08 -17.33 16.88
CA LEU A 288 -21.06 -16.83 18.27
C LEU A 288 -22.18 -17.42 19.12
N TYR A 289 -22.06 -17.29 20.44
CA TYR A 289 -23.09 -17.74 21.37
C TYR A 289 -24.31 -16.82 21.34
N VAL A 290 -25.50 -17.43 21.39
CA VAL A 290 -26.77 -16.75 21.65
C VAL A 290 -27.60 -17.64 22.56
N TRP A 291 -28.20 -17.07 23.60
CA TRP A 291 -29.03 -17.82 24.54
C TRP A 291 -30.30 -18.36 23.87
N GLY A 292 -30.58 -19.66 23.97
CA GLY A 292 -31.63 -20.30 23.18
C GLY A 292 -31.31 -20.43 21.68
N GLY A 293 -30.11 -20.09 21.24
CA GLY A 293 -29.73 -19.97 19.83
C GLY A 293 -29.74 -21.31 19.08
N GLY A 294 -30.01 -21.30 17.78
CA GLY A 294 -29.97 -22.47 16.90
C GLY A 294 -31.22 -23.34 16.92
N TRP A 295 -32.05 -23.29 17.96
CA TRP A 295 -33.29 -24.10 18.04
C TRP A 295 -34.23 -23.92 16.84
N ASN A 296 -34.50 -22.67 16.45
CA ASN A 296 -35.37 -22.34 15.32
C ASN A 296 -34.64 -22.45 13.96
N ASP A 297 -33.32 -22.71 14.00
CA ASP A 297 -32.43 -22.95 12.87
C ASP A 297 -32.07 -24.46 12.74
N SER A 298 -32.55 -25.30 13.67
CA SER A 298 -32.06 -26.67 13.90
C SER A 298 -32.32 -27.65 12.76
N THR A 299 -33.10 -27.25 11.75
CA THR A 299 -33.36 -28.01 10.53
C THR A 299 -32.60 -27.50 9.30
N ARG A 300 -31.50 -26.77 9.50
CA ARG A 300 -30.64 -26.26 8.41
C ARG A 300 -29.44 -27.15 8.15
N LYS A 301 -29.10 -27.33 6.87
CA LYS A 301 -27.79 -27.83 6.44
C LYS A 301 -26.82 -26.66 6.28
N GLY A 302 -25.65 -26.74 6.93
CA GLY A 302 -24.64 -25.69 6.91
C GLY A 302 -25.00 -24.44 7.74
N LEU A 303 -24.02 -23.55 7.89
CA LEU A 303 -24.20 -22.25 8.55
C LEU A 303 -25.15 -21.35 7.76
N SER A 304 -25.91 -20.52 8.47
CA SER A 304 -26.70 -19.46 7.82
C SER A 304 -25.87 -18.20 7.55
N ASP A 305 -26.28 -17.42 6.55
CA ASP A 305 -25.73 -16.08 6.30
C ASP A 305 -25.92 -15.16 7.52
N THR A 306 -27.00 -15.37 8.30
CA THR A 306 -27.28 -14.66 9.54
C THR A 306 -26.20 -14.92 10.60
N MET A 307 -25.82 -16.19 10.82
CA MET A 307 -24.74 -16.56 11.75
C MET A 307 -23.39 -16.01 11.30
N THR A 308 -23.08 -16.18 10.01
CA THR A 308 -21.80 -15.73 9.42
C THR A 308 -21.67 -14.20 9.46
N SER A 309 -22.73 -13.47 9.11
CA SER A 309 -22.77 -12.01 9.19
C SER A 309 -22.71 -11.49 10.63
N TRP A 310 -23.34 -12.20 11.57
CA TRP A 310 -23.28 -11.87 12.99
C TRP A 310 -21.87 -12.05 13.56
N TYR A 311 -21.22 -13.16 13.24
CA TYR A 311 -19.83 -13.43 13.60
C TYR A 311 -18.88 -12.37 13.02
N ASN A 312 -19.00 -12.05 11.74
CA ASN A 312 -18.18 -11.04 11.06
C ASN A 312 -18.38 -9.62 11.65
N LYS A 313 -19.62 -9.24 11.98
CA LYS A 313 -19.95 -7.95 12.62
C LYS A 313 -19.14 -7.76 13.91
N TRP A 314 -19.12 -8.76 14.78
CA TRP A 314 -18.43 -8.67 16.06
C TRP A 314 -16.93 -8.92 15.96
N SER A 315 -16.47 -9.66 14.95
CA SER A 315 -15.03 -9.82 14.69
C SER A 315 -14.35 -8.48 14.38
N ALA A 316 -15.09 -7.51 13.83
CA ALA A 316 -14.63 -6.14 13.61
C ALA A 316 -14.68 -5.23 14.86
N ASN A 317 -15.34 -5.66 15.96
CA ASN A 317 -15.38 -4.95 17.24
C ASN A 317 -15.67 -5.93 18.40
N PRO A 318 -14.71 -6.80 18.77
CA PRO A 318 -14.95 -7.89 19.73
C PRO A 318 -15.25 -7.38 21.14
N SER A 319 -14.64 -6.24 21.53
CA SER A 319 -14.84 -5.57 22.82
C SER A 319 -16.26 -5.07 23.09
N SER A 320 -17.17 -5.13 22.11
CA SER A 320 -18.58 -4.77 22.27
C SER A 320 -19.54 -5.96 22.15
N TYR A 321 -19.04 -7.19 21.99
CA TYR A 321 -19.86 -8.40 22.06
C TYR A 321 -19.97 -8.88 23.51
N ASP A 322 -21.21 -8.94 24.01
CA ASP A 322 -21.58 -9.65 25.24
C ASP A 322 -22.90 -10.38 24.98
N TYR A 323 -22.90 -11.70 25.21
CA TYR A 323 -24.04 -12.58 25.00
C TYR A 323 -25.25 -12.22 25.87
N ASN A 324 -25.06 -11.53 27.00
CA ASN A 324 -26.17 -11.13 27.88
C ASN A 324 -27.16 -10.18 27.19
N ASN A 325 -26.70 -9.43 26.20
CA ASN A 325 -27.53 -8.56 25.37
C ASN A 325 -28.43 -9.32 24.38
N TYR A 326 -28.31 -10.66 24.31
CA TYR A 326 -29.00 -11.55 23.38
C TYR A 326 -29.65 -12.72 24.12
N ARG A 327 -30.35 -12.39 25.23
CA ARG A 327 -31.01 -13.35 26.13
C ARG A 327 -32.53 -13.52 25.93
N ASP A 328 -33.16 -12.71 25.08
CA ASP A 328 -34.54 -12.95 24.67
C ASP A 328 -34.65 -14.14 23.70
N LEU A 329 -35.73 -14.91 23.85
CA LEU A 329 -35.95 -16.12 23.07
C LEU A 329 -36.68 -15.86 21.73
N SER A 330 -36.53 -14.65 21.16
CA SER A 330 -37.14 -14.32 19.87
C SER A 330 -36.49 -15.09 18.71
N THR A 331 -37.27 -15.46 17.69
CA THR A 331 -36.75 -16.15 16.50
C THR A 331 -35.63 -15.36 15.81
N SER A 332 -35.73 -14.02 15.81
CA SER A 332 -34.72 -13.13 15.22
C SER A 332 -33.38 -13.21 15.93
N ASN A 333 -33.35 -13.25 17.27
CA ASN A 333 -32.09 -13.44 18.01
C ASN A 333 -31.61 -14.90 17.94
N ARG A 334 -32.49 -15.88 18.13
CA ARG A 334 -32.12 -17.30 18.12
C ARG A 334 -31.55 -17.80 16.78
N ALA A 335 -31.75 -17.09 15.67
CA ALA A 335 -31.15 -17.40 14.37
C ALA A 335 -29.70 -16.88 14.16
N LYS A 336 -29.15 -16.09 15.10
CA LYS A 336 -27.84 -15.42 14.96
C LYS A 336 -26.64 -16.26 15.44
N GLY A 337 -26.88 -17.36 16.13
CA GLY A 337 -25.84 -18.17 16.77
C GLY A 337 -26.44 -19.33 17.54
N PHE A 338 -25.64 -19.98 18.38
CA PHE A 338 -26.02 -21.22 19.07
C PHE A 338 -25.87 -21.12 20.59
N ASP A 339 -26.82 -21.64 21.35
CA ASP A 339 -26.53 -22.13 22.70
C ASP A 339 -25.97 -23.57 22.62
N CYS A 340 -25.61 -24.17 23.77
CA CYS A 340 -25.00 -25.50 23.78
C CYS A 340 -25.94 -26.59 23.23
N SER A 341 -27.22 -26.58 23.58
CA SER A 341 -28.20 -27.56 23.11
C SER A 341 -28.62 -27.35 21.66
N GLY A 342 -28.81 -26.10 21.23
CA GLY A 342 -29.06 -25.74 19.84
C GLY A 342 -27.91 -26.13 18.93
N PHE A 343 -26.66 -25.95 19.37
CA PHE A 343 -25.47 -26.45 18.68
C PHE A 343 -25.50 -27.98 18.51
N VAL A 344 -25.75 -28.75 19.57
CA VAL A 344 -25.76 -30.23 19.48
C VAL A 344 -26.92 -30.72 18.61
N GLY A 345 -28.11 -30.13 18.74
CA GLY A 345 -29.27 -30.47 17.92
C GLY A 345 -29.10 -30.16 16.44
N TRP A 346 -28.56 -28.98 16.12
CA TRP A 346 -28.19 -28.61 14.75
C TRP A 346 -27.07 -29.52 14.21
N SER A 347 -26.12 -29.95 15.05
CA SER A 347 -25.05 -30.89 14.67
C SER A 347 -25.61 -32.28 14.34
N ALA A 348 -26.57 -32.77 15.13
CA ALA A 348 -27.27 -34.01 14.84
C ALA A 348 -28.06 -33.92 13.51
N TYR A 349 -28.63 -32.75 13.20
CA TYR A 349 -29.26 -32.52 11.89
C TYR A 349 -28.27 -32.64 10.72
N GLN A 350 -27.01 -32.20 10.88
CA GLN A 350 -26.02 -32.27 9.79
C GLN A 350 -25.75 -33.69 9.31
N VAL A 351 -25.92 -34.69 10.17
CA VAL A 351 -25.71 -36.11 9.82
C VAL A 351 -27.01 -36.88 9.61
N MET A 352 -28.11 -36.51 10.29
CA MET A 352 -29.37 -37.26 10.22
C MET A 352 -30.25 -36.92 9.00
N GLN A 353 -30.02 -35.79 8.34
CA GLN A 353 -30.74 -35.37 7.13
C GLN A 353 -29.79 -35.00 5.99
N THR A 354 -30.23 -35.22 4.75
CA THR A 354 -29.47 -34.86 3.54
C THR A 354 -29.69 -33.40 3.12
N GLN A 355 -30.89 -32.85 3.34
CA GLN A 355 -31.30 -31.50 2.94
C GLN A 355 -31.91 -30.70 4.10
N SER A 356 -32.07 -29.39 3.94
CA SER A 356 -32.71 -28.51 4.95
C SER A 356 -34.23 -28.71 5.00
N GLY A 357 -34.84 -28.42 6.16
CA GLY A 357 -36.30 -28.36 6.35
C GLY A 357 -37.01 -29.71 6.54
N VAL A 358 -36.29 -30.82 6.70
CA VAL A 358 -36.88 -32.17 6.78
C VAL A 358 -37.02 -32.65 8.22
N GLY A 359 -38.27 -32.86 8.64
CA GLY A 359 -38.61 -33.30 9.99
C GLY A 359 -38.41 -32.21 11.04
N TYR A 360 -38.48 -32.59 12.32
CA TYR A 360 -38.41 -31.68 13.47
C TYR A 360 -37.91 -32.42 14.71
N GLY A 361 -37.65 -31.68 15.79
CA GLY A 361 -37.27 -32.26 17.09
C GLY A 361 -35.86 -32.85 17.08
N TYR A 362 -34.87 -32.01 16.79
CA TYR A 362 -33.45 -32.32 16.96
C TYR A 362 -32.84 -31.62 18.19
N THR A 363 -33.33 -30.43 18.54
CA THR A 363 -32.96 -29.71 19.76
C THR A 363 -34.01 -29.89 20.87
N VAL A 364 -33.52 -30.13 22.10
CA VAL A 364 -34.25 -30.09 23.38
C VAL A 364 -33.36 -29.42 24.43
N VAL A 365 -33.80 -29.26 25.69
CA VAL A 365 -32.93 -28.70 26.73
C VAL A 365 -31.76 -29.64 27.08
N SER A 366 -30.68 -29.07 27.62
CA SER A 366 -29.42 -29.77 27.91
C SER A 366 -29.59 -31.07 28.68
N GLY A 367 -30.31 -31.06 29.81
CA GLY A 367 -30.51 -32.26 30.64
C GLY A 367 -31.33 -33.38 29.98
N GLU A 368 -32.11 -33.08 28.93
CA GLU A 368 -33.01 -34.04 28.29
C GLU A 368 -32.39 -34.76 27.09
N ILE A 369 -31.32 -34.22 26.48
CA ILE A 369 -30.92 -34.59 25.11
C ILE A 369 -30.58 -36.08 24.94
N GLY A 370 -29.88 -36.69 25.90
CA GLY A 370 -29.59 -38.13 25.84
C GLY A 370 -30.81 -39.01 26.06
N SER A 371 -31.71 -38.63 26.97
CA SER A 371 -33.00 -39.33 27.17
C SER A 371 -33.89 -39.23 25.93
N TYR A 372 -33.92 -38.06 25.29
CA TYR A 372 -34.70 -37.78 24.10
C TYR A 372 -34.18 -38.55 22.88
N TYR A 373 -32.85 -38.58 22.65
CA TYR A 373 -32.26 -39.33 21.53
C TYR A 373 -32.33 -40.85 21.75
N LYS A 374 -32.16 -41.33 23.00
CA LYS A 374 -32.45 -42.72 23.36
C LYS A 374 -33.91 -43.08 23.05
N GLY A 375 -34.85 -42.18 23.33
CA GLY A 375 -36.28 -42.33 22.99
C GLY A 375 -36.57 -42.44 21.49
N LYS A 376 -35.67 -41.96 20.62
CA LYS A 376 -35.73 -42.15 19.16
C LYS A 376 -35.02 -43.42 18.67
N GLY A 377 -34.47 -44.24 19.57
CA GLY A 377 -33.65 -45.42 19.24
C GLY A 377 -32.25 -45.09 18.71
N TRP A 378 -31.80 -43.83 18.80
CA TRP A 378 -30.55 -43.37 18.18
C TRP A 378 -29.28 -43.78 18.94
N GLY A 379 -29.41 -44.09 20.22
CA GLY A 379 -28.28 -44.38 21.09
C GLY A 379 -28.69 -44.90 22.46
N SER A 380 -27.70 -45.22 23.27
CA SER A 380 -27.82 -45.72 24.64
C SER A 380 -27.19 -44.75 25.63
N ILE A 381 -27.71 -44.68 26.86
CA ILE A 381 -27.17 -43.80 27.90
C ILE A 381 -26.04 -44.53 28.65
N VAL A 382 -24.84 -43.96 28.57
CA VAL A 382 -23.65 -44.30 29.33
C VAL A 382 -23.59 -43.34 30.53
N ASN A 383 -23.61 -43.89 31.75
CA ASN A 383 -23.69 -43.10 32.98
C ASN A 383 -22.37 -43.09 33.77
N GLN A 384 -22.28 -42.22 34.78
CA GLN A 384 -21.09 -42.07 35.62
C GLN A 384 -20.64 -43.37 36.32
N SER A 385 -21.59 -44.21 36.78
CA SER A 385 -21.28 -45.50 37.39
C SER A 385 -20.56 -46.42 36.40
N TYR A 386 -21.16 -46.61 35.21
CA TYR A 386 -20.54 -47.38 34.12
C TYR A 386 -19.16 -46.83 33.73
N LEU A 387 -19.02 -45.51 33.54
CA LEU A 387 -17.76 -44.89 33.15
C LEU A 387 -16.65 -45.12 34.19
N SER A 388 -16.95 -44.95 35.48
CA SER A 388 -16.00 -45.20 36.56
C SER A 388 -15.51 -46.66 36.62
N GLN A 389 -16.37 -47.62 36.26
CA GLN A 389 -16.04 -49.05 36.21
C GLN A 389 -15.28 -49.42 34.92
N ASN A 390 -15.52 -48.70 33.82
CA ASN A 390 -14.95 -48.95 32.49
C ASN A 390 -13.87 -47.91 32.11
N GLY A 391 -12.98 -47.59 33.05
CA GLY A 391 -11.76 -46.80 32.78
C GLY A 391 -11.97 -45.40 32.21
N TRP A 392 -13.14 -44.80 32.44
CA TRP A 392 -13.60 -43.53 31.87
C TRP A 392 -13.64 -43.49 30.32
N GLU A 393 -13.92 -44.63 29.67
CA GLU A 393 -13.94 -44.70 28.21
C GLU A 393 -15.10 -43.91 27.56
N LEU A 394 -14.73 -42.90 26.77
CA LEU A 394 -15.62 -42.10 25.95
C LEU A 394 -15.26 -42.28 24.46
N LYS A 395 -16.27 -42.37 23.60
CA LYS A 395 -16.10 -42.59 22.16
C LYS A 395 -16.34 -41.31 21.35
N PRO A 396 -15.66 -41.15 20.21
CA PRO A 396 -15.97 -40.11 19.22
C PRO A 396 -17.46 -40.09 18.88
N GLY A 397 -18.07 -38.90 18.89
CA GLY A 397 -19.50 -38.70 18.69
C GLY A 397 -20.37 -38.83 19.94
N ASP A 398 -19.88 -39.34 21.08
CA ASP A 398 -20.66 -39.38 22.32
C ASP A 398 -21.16 -37.97 22.70
N ILE A 399 -22.47 -37.80 22.93
CA ILE A 399 -23.05 -36.52 23.39
C ILE A 399 -23.04 -36.51 24.91
N GLY A 400 -22.18 -35.69 25.52
CA GLY A 400 -22.20 -35.45 26.96
C GLY A 400 -23.28 -34.45 27.34
N TYR A 401 -23.95 -34.66 28.47
CA TYR A 401 -25.04 -33.80 28.92
C TYR A 401 -25.26 -33.81 30.44
N ASN A 402 -25.67 -32.66 30.97
CA ASN A 402 -26.17 -32.46 32.32
C ASN A 402 -27.24 -31.35 32.28
N ASP A 403 -27.84 -31.04 33.43
CA ASP A 403 -28.96 -30.08 33.54
C ASP A 403 -28.66 -28.72 32.86
N GLY A 404 -27.42 -28.21 32.96
CA GLY A 404 -27.04 -26.90 32.43
C GLY A 404 -26.31 -26.88 31.08
N HIS A 405 -25.68 -27.99 30.66
CA HIS A 405 -24.79 -28.02 29.48
C HIS A 405 -24.87 -29.33 28.69
N THR A 406 -24.53 -29.26 27.40
CA THR A 406 -24.31 -30.42 26.54
C THR A 406 -23.26 -30.14 25.46
N TRP A 407 -22.49 -31.15 25.06
CA TRP A 407 -21.30 -31.05 24.21
C TRP A 407 -21.09 -32.36 23.44
N ILE A 408 -20.31 -32.31 22.36
CA ILE A 408 -19.99 -33.48 21.54
C ILE A 408 -18.56 -33.91 21.84
N VAL A 409 -18.31 -35.18 22.17
CA VAL A 409 -16.96 -35.74 22.23
C VAL A 409 -16.42 -35.88 20.81
N LEU A 410 -15.31 -35.22 20.51
CA LEU A 410 -14.58 -35.37 19.25
C LEU A 410 -13.68 -36.61 19.31
N GLY A 411 -13.00 -36.82 20.44
CA GLY A 411 -12.21 -38.04 20.69
C GLY A 411 -11.56 -38.04 22.07
N GLN A 412 -11.03 -39.20 22.48
CA GLN A 412 -10.34 -39.39 23.76
C GLN A 412 -8.81 -39.46 23.56
N CYS A 413 -8.08 -38.96 24.55
CA CYS A 413 -6.61 -38.93 24.61
C CYS A 413 -6.08 -40.03 25.55
N SER A 414 -4.76 -40.20 25.60
CA SER A 414 -4.10 -41.30 26.32
C SER A 414 -4.27 -41.15 27.84
N ASP A 415 -4.11 -39.93 28.36
CA ASP A 415 -4.44 -39.49 29.73
C ASP A 415 -5.94 -39.52 30.11
N LYS A 416 -6.78 -40.08 29.23
CA LYS A 416 -8.25 -40.16 29.30
C LYS A 416 -8.99 -38.82 29.24
N SER A 417 -8.32 -37.69 29.09
CA SER A 417 -8.98 -36.42 28.75
C SER A 417 -9.66 -36.50 27.38
N VAL A 418 -10.73 -35.73 27.15
CA VAL A 418 -11.46 -35.73 25.88
C VAL A 418 -11.43 -34.36 25.22
N VAL A 419 -11.19 -34.36 23.91
CA VAL A 419 -11.44 -33.19 23.06
C VAL A 419 -12.93 -33.17 22.76
N ILE A 420 -13.57 -32.01 22.92
CA ILE A 420 -14.99 -31.79 22.72
C ILE A 420 -15.24 -30.62 21.77
N ILE A 421 -16.43 -30.61 21.16
CA ILE A 421 -16.98 -29.46 20.44
C ILE A 421 -18.15 -28.92 21.28
N HIS A 422 -18.15 -27.62 21.57
CA HIS A 422 -19.10 -27.00 22.52
C HIS A 422 -19.37 -25.53 22.17
N SER A 423 -20.61 -25.05 22.38
CA SER A 423 -20.95 -23.62 22.29
C SER A 423 -20.96 -22.96 23.67
N THR A 424 -20.10 -21.98 23.89
CA THR A 424 -19.87 -21.36 25.20
C THR A 424 -20.12 -19.85 25.23
N PRO A 425 -20.75 -19.27 26.27
CA PRO A 425 -21.14 -17.85 26.34
C PRO A 425 -20.04 -16.80 26.10
N GLN A 426 -18.78 -17.15 26.34
CA GLN A 426 -17.61 -16.26 26.22
C GLN A 426 -17.21 -15.95 24.77
N ALA A 427 -17.65 -16.77 23.81
CA ALA A 427 -17.36 -16.61 22.39
C ALA A 427 -18.47 -17.25 21.53
N GLY A 428 -18.49 -18.58 21.43
CA GLY A 428 -19.40 -19.33 20.58
C GLY A 428 -18.98 -20.78 20.45
N VAL A 429 -19.14 -21.37 19.27
CA VAL A 429 -18.74 -22.76 19.04
C VAL A 429 -17.22 -22.88 18.92
N GLN A 430 -16.65 -23.81 19.67
CA GLN A 430 -15.22 -24.05 19.76
C GLN A 430 -14.87 -25.52 19.98
N ILE A 431 -13.60 -25.84 19.70
CA ILE A 431 -12.94 -27.05 20.18
C ILE A 431 -12.36 -26.74 21.57
N SER A 432 -12.70 -27.55 22.57
CA SER A 432 -12.18 -27.46 23.94
C SER A 432 -11.65 -28.83 24.39
N GLY A 433 -10.68 -28.85 25.29
CA GLY A 433 -10.21 -30.06 25.95
C GLY A 433 -10.65 -30.10 27.41
N THR A 434 -11.16 -31.22 27.89
CA THR A 434 -11.46 -31.39 29.31
C THR A 434 -10.18 -31.54 30.12
N THR A 435 -10.30 -31.39 31.43
CA THR A 435 -9.31 -31.98 32.35
C THR A 435 -9.23 -33.50 32.16
N THR A 436 -8.18 -34.13 32.72
CA THR A 436 -8.18 -35.58 32.99
C THR A 436 -9.33 -35.98 33.93
N PRO A 437 -9.69 -37.27 34.06
CA PRO A 437 -10.67 -37.73 35.05
C PRO A 437 -10.28 -37.40 36.50
N THR A 438 -8.99 -37.24 36.80
CA THR A 438 -8.47 -36.78 38.10
C THR A 438 -8.56 -35.26 38.30
N GLY A 439 -8.87 -34.47 37.27
CA GLY A 439 -9.05 -33.02 37.35
C GLY A 439 -7.85 -32.17 36.90
N SER A 440 -6.82 -32.76 36.28
CA SER A 440 -5.67 -32.00 35.77
C SER A 440 -6.03 -31.20 34.53
N TYR A 441 -5.81 -29.88 34.56
CA TYR A 441 -5.91 -28.97 33.41
C TYR A 441 -4.71 -29.06 32.44
N SER A 442 -3.62 -29.70 32.85
CA SER A 442 -2.46 -29.98 32.00
C SER A 442 -2.67 -31.29 31.22
N SER A 443 -3.77 -31.35 30.46
CA SER A 443 -4.21 -32.55 29.73
C SER A 443 -3.81 -32.55 28.25
N GLU A 444 -3.70 -33.74 27.65
CA GLU A 444 -3.51 -33.92 26.21
C GLU A 444 -4.62 -33.20 25.42
N ALA A 445 -5.89 -33.35 25.83
CA ALA A 445 -7.01 -32.70 25.15
C ALA A 445 -6.93 -31.16 25.19
N ALA A 446 -6.50 -30.55 26.29
CA ALA A 446 -6.35 -29.11 26.39
C ALA A 446 -5.22 -28.58 25.48
N ALA A 447 -4.14 -29.35 25.33
CA ALA A 447 -3.07 -29.05 24.38
C ALA A 447 -3.55 -29.16 22.93
N LEU A 448 -4.28 -30.23 22.57
CA LEU A 448 -4.86 -30.43 21.24
C LEU A 448 -5.88 -29.34 20.90
N ALA A 449 -6.83 -29.06 21.78
CA ALA A 449 -7.81 -28.00 21.57
C ALA A 449 -7.13 -26.64 21.33
N LYS A 450 -6.05 -26.35 22.06
CA LYS A 450 -5.24 -25.15 21.80
C LYS A 450 -4.50 -25.18 20.46
N LYS A 451 -3.94 -26.33 20.03
CA LYS A 451 -3.37 -26.52 18.67
C LYS A 451 -4.40 -26.15 17.61
N TYR A 452 -5.54 -26.85 17.58
CA TYR A 452 -6.50 -26.71 16.48
C TYR A 452 -7.33 -25.43 16.52
N MET A 453 -7.67 -24.89 17.71
CA MET A 453 -8.29 -23.56 17.77
C MET A 453 -7.37 -22.47 17.22
N SER A 454 -6.05 -22.55 17.43
CA SER A 454 -5.09 -21.56 16.92
C SER A 454 -4.97 -21.51 15.38
N LEU A 455 -5.60 -22.45 14.67
CA LEU A 455 -5.73 -22.43 13.20
C LEU A 455 -6.81 -21.47 12.70
N TYR A 456 -7.78 -21.09 13.56
CA TYR A 456 -8.88 -20.20 13.21
C TYR A 456 -8.50 -18.74 13.46
N SER A 457 -8.76 -17.88 12.48
CA SER A 457 -8.53 -16.43 12.55
C SER A 457 -9.24 -15.76 13.73
N GLY A 458 -10.40 -16.29 14.14
CA GLY A 458 -11.16 -15.87 15.31
C GLY A 458 -10.50 -16.08 16.67
N TYR A 459 -9.50 -16.96 16.77
CA TYR A 459 -8.99 -17.43 18.06
C TYR A 459 -8.35 -16.31 18.92
N SER A 460 -7.72 -15.33 18.29
CA SER A 460 -7.14 -14.15 18.95
C SER A 460 -8.13 -12.97 19.10
N ILE A 461 -9.37 -13.12 18.59
CA ILE A 461 -10.37 -12.06 18.52
C ILE A 461 -11.38 -12.18 19.67
N PHE A 462 -11.82 -13.41 19.99
CA PHE A 462 -12.78 -13.69 21.07
C PHE A 462 -12.16 -14.47 22.22
N ASN A 463 -12.80 -14.43 23.39
CA ASN A 463 -12.36 -15.16 24.60
C ASN A 463 -12.74 -16.65 24.52
N TYR A 464 -12.14 -17.36 23.55
CA TYR A 464 -12.23 -18.80 23.44
C TYR A 464 -11.52 -19.48 24.62
N HIS A 465 -12.12 -20.57 25.12
CA HIS A 465 -11.64 -21.36 26.26
C HIS A 465 -11.31 -22.79 25.79
N PRO A 466 -10.10 -23.03 25.24
CA PRO A 466 -9.69 -24.38 24.78
C PRO A 466 -9.47 -25.38 25.91
N SER A 467 -9.62 -25.00 27.17
CA SER A 467 -9.62 -25.92 28.31
C SER A 467 -10.85 -25.67 29.16
N VAL A 468 -11.55 -26.75 29.51
CA VAL A 468 -12.78 -26.75 30.30
C VAL A 468 -12.66 -27.73 31.47
N GLY A 469 -13.58 -27.62 32.44
CA GLY A 469 -13.60 -28.47 33.63
C GLY A 469 -13.81 -29.97 33.35
N ASN A 470 -13.97 -30.74 34.42
CA ASN A 470 -14.05 -32.20 34.39
C ASN A 470 -15.41 -32.72 33.87
N TYR A 471 -15.72 -32.43 32.61
CA TYR A 471 -16.98 -32.81 31.95
C TYR A 471 -17.14 -34.33 31.88
N ILE A 472 -16.03 -35.08 31.76
CA ILE A 472 -15.97 -36.56 31.87
C ILE A 472 -16.71 -37.06 33.12
N ARG A 473 -16.61 -36.31 34.23
CA ARG A 473 -17.21 -36.64 35.53
C ARG A 473 -18.40 -35.78 35.92
N ASN A 474 -18.94 -35.01 34.98
CA ASN A 474 -20.00 -34.03 35.22
C ASN A 474 -21.14 -34.14 34.19
N GLY A 475 -21.66 -35.35 33.99
CA GLY A 475 -22.80 -35.59 33.12
C GLY A 475 -23.03 -37.06 32.82
N ASN A 476 -24.13 -37.36 32.13
CA ASN A 476 -24.30 -38.62 31.42
C ASN A 476 -23.92 -38.43 29.95
N TYR A 477 -23.78 -39.53 29.22
CA TYR A 477 -23.40 -39.52 27.81
C TYR A 477 -24.39 -40.36 26.99
N LEU A 478 -24.85 -39.84 25.85
CA LEU A 478 -25.46 -40.68 24.82
C LEU A 478 -24.36 -41.23 23.92
N ARG A 479 -24.25 -42.55 23.84
CA ARG A 479 -23.44 -43.26 22.85
C ARG A 479 -24.32 -43.70 21.69
N TRP A 480 -23.95 -43.38 20.46
CA TRP A 480 -24.74 -43.73 19.27
C TRP A 480 -24.80 -45.23 19.04
N ASN A 481 -25.94 -45.70 18.55
CA ASN A 481 -26.08 -47.07 18.05
C ASN A 481 -25.44 -47.16 16.65
N GLY A 482 -24.73 -48.25 16.35
CA GLY A 482 -24.04 -48.43 15.05
C GLY A 482 -24.96 -48.35 13.83
N ASP A 483 -26.20 -48.82 13.98
CA ASP A 483 -27.24 -48.74 12.94
C ASP A 483 -27.80 -47.31 12.75
N THR A 484 -27.51 -46.39 13.69
CA THR A 484 -27.88 -44.98 13.59
C THR A 484 -26.74 -44.14 13.02
N LEU A 485 -25.52 -44.30 13.54
CA LEU A 485 -24.29 -43.74 12.98
C LEU A 485 -23.24 -44.85 12.89
N SER A 486 -22.91 -45.21 11.65
CA SER A 486 -21.89 -46.22 11.35
C SER A 486 -20.46 -45.66 11.51
N ASP A 487 -19.47 -46.54 11.61
CA ASP A 487 -18.06 -46.15 11.70
C ASP A 487 -17.18 -46.87 10.64
N PRO A 488 -17.37 -46.58 9.34
CA PRO A 488 -16.57 -47.20 8.27
C PRO A 488 -15.12 -46.68 8.23
N ASP A 489 -14.87 -45.49 8.78
CA ASP A 489 -13.53 -44.89 8.90
C ASP A 489 -12.76 -45.41 10.14
N GLY A 490 -13.41 -46.13 11.06
CA GLY A 490 -12.78 -46.73 12.25
C GLY A 490 -12.43 -45.76 13.38
N TYR A 491 -13.10 -44.61 13.45
CA TYR A 491 -12.88 -43.55 14.44
C TYR A 491 -12.98 -44.05 15.89
N TYR A 492 -13.83 -45.04 16.20
CA TYR A 492 -13.95 -45.62 17.55
C TYR A 492 -12.66 -46.27 18.08
N ASN A 493 -11.67 -46.49 17.22
CA ASN A 493 -10.34 -47.03 17.53
C ASN A 493 -9.21 -45.98 17.43
N MET A 494 -9.53 -44.72 17.08
CA MET A 494 -8.56 -43.63 16.92
C MET A 494 -8.44 -42.77 18.20
N THR A 495 -7.27 -42.18 18.41
CA THR A 495 -7.07 -41.12 19.41
C THR A 495 -7.63 -39.78 18.93
N ALA A 496 -7.85 -38.85 19.86
CA ALA A 496 -8.29 -37.50 19.53
C ALA A 496 -7.39 -36.79 18.50
N ASP A 497 -6.05 -36.94 18.58
CA ASP A 497 -5.14 -36.30 17.62
C ASP A 497 -5.20 -36.95 16.23
N GLN A 498 -5.36 -38.28 16.16
CA GLN A 498 -5.56 -38.97 14.87
C GLN A 498 -6.84 -38.51 14.17
N ILE A 499 -7.94 -38.34 14.92
CA ILE A 499 -9.22 -37.85 14.39
C ILE A 499 -9.08 -36.40 13.93
N LEU A 500 -8.44 -35.54 14.73
CA LEU A 500 -8.20 -34.14 14.35
C LEU A 500 -7.28 -34.04 13.11
N TYR A 501 -6.28 -34.92 12.99
CA TYR A 501 -5.39 -34.98 11.85
C TYR A 501 -6.11 -35.43 10.56
N ASP A 502 -6.98 -36.45 10.61
CA ASP A 502 -7.79 -36.85 9.43
C ASP A 502 -8.80 -35.76 9.03
N LEU A 503 -9.44 -35.11 10.02
CA LEU A 503 -10.41 -34.04 9.78
C LEU A 503 -9.77 -32.75 9.24
N PHE A 504 -8.52 -32.41 9.60
CA PHE A 504 -7.89 -31.13 9.22
C PHE A 504 -6.62 -31.25 8.34
N GLY A 505 -6.07 -32.45 8.17
CA GLY A 505 -4.86 -32.74 7.38
C GLY A 505 -3.54 -32.17 7.93
N LYS A 506 -3.45 -31.83 9.23
CA LYS A 506 -2.36 -31.05 9.85
C LYS A 506 -2.17 -31.32 11.35
#